data_AF-A0AA38TKX9-F1
#
_entry.id   AF-A0AA38TKX9-F1
#
_cell.length_a   1.000
_cell.length_b   1.000
_cell.length_c   1.000
_cell.angle_alpha   90.00
_cell.angle_beta   90.00
_cell.angle_gamma   90.00
#
_symmetry.space_group_name_H-M   'P 1'
#
loop_
_entity.id
_entity.type
_entity.pdbx_description
1 polymer ?
#
loop_
_entity_poly.entity_id
_entity_poly.type
_entity_poly.pdbx_seq_one_letter_code
_entity_poly.pdbx_strand_id
1 'polypeptide(L)'
;MPNLRMVNTVEHSQAESTKWKNEAKWLEIPFVEEQVLEAIKMCGNNKSPSPDGITLTFIKESFGVGFILEVKRISGGCNASFTTLIPKNDNPIGLNDYRPISLIGEFYKILSKVFGGKDEKGETQTTFIKGRHILDGVLVVNKTVEFIRGSKKKGLVFEKAYDNVDSKFLTETLSTMGFGSKWCNWVKTSLESVNTSVLVTGSPTKEFYHG
;
A
#
# COMPACT_ATOMS: atom_id res chain seq x y z
N MET A 1 -44.03 -11.42 -13.91
CA MET A 1 -43.45 -10.98 -12.62
C MET A 1 -41.93 -11.01 -12.74
N PRO A 2 -41.25 -9.87 -12.97
CA PRO A 2 -39.79 -9.85 -13.05
C PRO A 2 -39.19 -10.01 -11.64
N ASN A 3 -38.60 -11.16 -11.40
CA ASN A 3 -37.42 -11.41 -10.57
C ASN A 3 -37.21 -10.56 -9.30
N LEU A 4 -37.90 -10.92 -8.21
CA LEU A 4 -37.57 -10.53 -6.83
C LEU A 4 -36.08 -10.78 -6.47
N ARG A 5 -35.44 -11.76 -7.12
CA ARG A 5 -34.02 -12.12 -6.95
C ARG A 5 -33.04 -11.13 -7.60
N MET A 6 -33.44 -10.46 -8.69
CA MET A 6 -32.61 -9.40 -9.30
C MET A 6 -32.72 -8.09 -8.53
N VAL A 7 -33.92 -7.76 -8.02
CA VAL A 7 -34.15 -6.55 -7.21
C VAL A 7 -33.29 -6.59 -5.93
N ASN A 8 -33.27 -7.72 -5.20
CA ASN A 8 -32.41 -7.87 -4.02
C ASN A 8 -30.91 -7.78 -4.30
N THR A 9 -30.46 -8.14 -5.51
CA THR A 9 -29.02 -8.08 -5.87
C THR A 9 -28.60 -6.64 -6.20
N VAL A 10 -29.49 -5.90 -6.87
CA VAL A 10 -29.25 -4.49 -7.21
C VAL A 10 -29.31 -3.61 -5.95
N GLU A 11 -30.28 -3.84 -5.06
CA GLU A 11 -30.41 -3.12 -3.79
C GLU A 11 -29.24 -3.40 -2.84
N HIS A 12 -28.77 -4.65 -2.72
CA HIS A 12 -27.54 -4.96 -1.97
C HIS A 12 -26.32 -4.23 -2.55
N SER A 13 -26.16 -4.23 -3.88
CA SER A 13 -25.03 -3.53 -4.52
C SER A 13 -25.07 -2.02 -4.34
N GLN A 14 -26.28 -1.43 -4.30
CA GLN A 14 -26.47 0.01 -4.08
C GLN A 14 -26.28 0.40 -2.61
N ALA A 15 -26.71 -0.44 -1.67
CA ALA A 15 -26.47 -0.26 -0.24
C ALA A 15 -24.98 -0.39 0.10
N GLU A 16 -24.29 -1.37 -0.47
CA GLU A 16 -22.84 -1.51 -0.36
C GLU A 16 -22.13 -0.31 -0.99
N SER A 17 -22.49 0.09 -2.22
CA SER A 17 -21.92 1.28 -2.88
C SER A 17 -22.11 2.58 -2.06
N THR A 18 -23.24 2.71 -1.36
CA THR A 18 -23.53 3.87 -0.50
C THR A 18 -22.72 3.82 0.80
N LYS A 19 -22.50 2.62 1.35
CA LYS A 19 -21.61 2.39 2.51
C LYS A 19 -20.17 2.81 2.19
N TRP A 20 -19.60 2.30 1.09
CA TRP A 20 -18.24 2.64 0.65
C TRP A 20 -18.04 4.16 0.43
N LYS A 21 -19.04 4.85 -0.14
CA LYS A 21 -18.99 6.31 -0.36
C LYS A 21 -18.96 7.13 0.93
N ASN A 22 -19.61 6.65 1.99
CA ASN A 22 -19.60 7.34 3.29
C ASN A 22 -18.32 7.06 4.06
N GLU A 23 -17.80 5.83 3.98
CA GLU A 23 -16.49 5.46 4.54
C GLU A 23 -15.35 6.20 3.81
N ALA A 24 -15.40 6.37 2.50
CA ALA A 24 -14.32 7.07 1.80
C ALA A 24 -14.08 8.54 2.23
N LYS A 25 -15.11 9.24 2.74
CA LYS A 25 -14.98 10.64 3.16
C LYS A 25 -14.06 10.85 4.35
N TRP A 26 -13.99 9.88 5.26
CA TRP A 26 -13.17 10.03 6.47
C TRP A 26 -11.66 10.01 6.14
N LEU A 27 -11.28 9.38 5.02
CA LEU A 27 -9.90 9.31 4.54
C LEU A 27 -9.33 10.70 4.22
N GLU A 28 -10.19 11.64 3.81
CA GLU A 28 -9.79 13.00 3.40
C GLU A 28 -9.70 14.01 4.55
N ILE A 29 -10.14 13.63 5.77
CA ILE A 29 -9.99 14.44 6.98
C ILE A 29 -8.49 14.74 7.21
N PRO A 30 -8.10 15.98 7.55
CA PRO A 30 -6.71 16.29 7.86
C PRO A 30 -6.12 15.35 8.92
N PHE A 31 -4.86 14.96 8.74
CA PHE A 31 -4.15 14.20 9.77
C PHE A 31 -4.00 15.06 11.02
N VAL A 32 -4.22 14.45 12.17
CA VAL A 32 -3.91 15.06 13.47
C VAL A 32 -2.52 14.63 13.92
N GLU A 33 -1.91 15.44 14.76
CA GLU A 33 -0.54 15.23 15.26
C GLU A 33 -0.36 13.85 15.89
N GLU A 34 -1.36 13.36 16.62
CA GLU A 34 -1.34 12.06 17.29
C GLU A 34 -1.18 10.90 16.30
N GLN A 35 -1.87 10.97 15.15
CA GLN A 35 -1.77 9.94 14.11
C GLN A 35 -0.37 9.90 13.49
N VAL A 36 0.22 11.07 13.28
CA VAL A 36 1.59 11.19 12.75
C VAL A 36 2.60 10.66 13.76
N LEU A 37 2.45 11.01 15.04
CA LEU A 37 3.29 10.49 16.11
C LEU A 37 3.21 8.97 16.24
N GLU A 38 2.01 8.40 16.10
CA GLU A 38 1.83 6.95 16.10
C GLU A 38 2.52 6.29 14.90
N ALA A 39 2.36 6.85 13.70
CA ALA A 39 3.05 6.36 12.51
C ALA A 39 4.58 6.40 12.64
N ILE A 40 5.13 7.48 13.22
CA ILE A 40 6.55 7.64 13.53
C ILE A 40 7.03 6.59 14.54
N LYS A 41 6.24 6.30 15.58
CA LYS A 41 6.55 5.25 16.57
C LYS A 41 6.56 3.86 15.93
N MET A 42 5.69 3.62 14.95
CA MET A 42 5.66 2.37 14.21
C MET A 42 6.87 2.24 13.25
N CYS A 43 7.57 3.33 12.90
CA CYS A 43 8.79 3.28 12.09
C CYS A 43 10.01 2.87 12.94
N GLY A 44 10.84 1.99 12.39
CA GLY A 44 12.04 1.51 13.05
C GLY A 44 13.18 2.53 12.90
N ASN A 45 13.93 2.78 13.98
CA ASN A 45 15.01 3.78 13.99
C ASN A 45 16.27 3.33 13.22
N ASN A 46 16.55 2.03 13.17
CA ASN A 46 17.79 1.48 12.60
C ASN A 46 17.54 0.90 11.22
N LYS A 47 17.11 1.73 10.28
CA LYS A 47 16.89 1.35 8.87
C LYS A 47 17.88 2.08 7.98
N SER A 48 18.29 1.43 6.90
CA SER A 48 19.14 2.04 5.88
C SER A 48 18.45 3.29 5.30
N PRO A 49 19.17 4.40 5.12
CA PRO A 49 18.61 5.60 4.53
C PRO A 49 18.29 5.38 3.05
N SER A 50 17.43 6.24 2.53
CA SER A 50 17.13 6.30 1.11
C SER A 50 18.18 7.15 0.36
N PRO A 51 18.03 7.43 -0.94
CA PRO A 51 18.92 8.33 -1.68
C PRO A 51 19.13 9.70 -1.04
N ASP A 52 18.15 10.17 -0.26
CA ASP A 52 18.22 11.45 0.47
C ASP A 52 19.17 11.44 1.68
N GLY A 53 19.63 10.27 2.13
CA GLY A 53 20.45 10.13 3.34
C GLY A 53 19.69 10.39 4.66
N ILE A 54 18.38 10.64 4.60
CA ILE A 54 17.57 11.03 5.77
C ILE A 54 17.16 9.78 6.54
N THR A 55 17.47 9.76 7.83
CA THR A 55 17.07 8.69 8.75
C THR A 55 15.89 9.10 9.62
N LEU A 56 15.16 8.13 10.15
CA LEU A 56 14.07 8.40 11.07
C LEU A 56 14.55 9.10 12.35
N THR A 57 15.75 8.78 12.82
CA THR A 57 16.38 9.45 13.97
C THR A 57 16.57 10.94 13.69
N PHE A 58 17.14 11.27 12.53
CA PHE A 58 17.29 12.66 12.10
C PHE A 58 15.93 13.38 12.04
N ILE A 59 14.88 12.71 11.53
CA ILE A 59 13.55 13.31 11.48
C ILE A 59 13.00 13.63 12.88
N LYS A 60 13.15 12.70 13.82
CA LYS A 60 12.69 12.87 15.22
C LYS A 60 13.42 14.00 15.94
N GLU A 61 14.70 14.18 15.64
CA GLU A 61 15.56 15.18 16.28
C GLU A 61 15.44 16.57 15.64
N SER A 62 15.26 16.61 14.31
CA SER A 62 15.38 17.85 13.52
C SER A 62 14.04 18.46 13.11
N PHE A 63 12.97 17.68 13.02
CA PHE A 63 11.66 18.15 12.58
C PHE A 63 10.60 17.96 13.67
N GLY A 64 9.86 19.02 13.97
CA GLY A 64 8.63 18.92 14.76
C GLY A 64 7.52 18.23 13.97
N VAL A 65 6.52 17.65 14.65
CA VAL A 65 5.39 16.95 14.00
C VAL A 65 4.62 17.85 13.03
N GLY A 66 4.60 19.16 13.30
CA GLY A 66 4.03 20.17 12.42
C GLY A 66 4.64 20.18 11.01
N PHE A 67 5.95 19.96 10.87
CA PHE A 67 6.59 19.90 9.55
C PHE A 67 6.08 18.70 8.74
N ILE A 68 5.93 17.54 9.39
CA ILE A 68 5.43 16.30 8.76
C ILE A 68 3.97 16.45 8.35
N LEU A 69 3.15 17.14 9.15
CA LEU A 69 1.77 17.50 8.80
C LEU A 69 1.68 18.47 7.62
N GLU A 70 2.75 19.22 7.34
CA GLU A 70 2.84 20.16 6.22
C GLU A 70 3.37 19.49 4.94
N VAL A 71 3.99 18.30 5.03
CA VAL A 71 4.29 17.39 3.90
C VAL A 71 3.00 16.75 3.33
N LYS A 72 1.91 17.51 3.25
CA LYS A 72 0.66 17.20 2.53
C LYS A 72 0.86 17.08 1.03
N ARG A 73 2.02 17.49 0.52
CA ARG A 73 2.41 17.39 -0.87
C ARG A 73 3.59 16.44 -0.92
N ILE A 74 3.39 15.26 -1.49
CA ILE A 74 4.49 14.49 -2.08
C ILE A 74 5.01 15.39 -3.21
N SER A 75 5.93 16.30 -2.88
CA SER A 75 6.64 17.08 -3.89
C SER A 75 7.57 16.14 -4.63
N GLY A 76 7.75 16.37 -5.94
CA GLY A 76 8.71 15.62 -6.74
C GLY A 76 10.07 15.60 -6.05
N GLY A 77 10.58 14.39 -5.76
CA GLY A 77 11.84 14.17 -5.03
C GLY A 77 11.69 13.38 -3.72
N CYS A 78 10.54 13.43 -3.03
CA CYS A 78 10.34 12.68 -1.78
C CYS A 78 10.15 11.16 -1.96
N ASN A 79 10.06 10.71 -3.22
CA ASN A 79 9.75 9.33 -3.59
C ASN A 79 10.92 8.64 -4.33
N ALA A 80 12.12 9.18 -4.16
CA ALA A 80 13.34 8.54 -4.62
C ALA A 80 13.62 7.29 -3.80
N SER A 81 14.05 6.24 -4.49
CA SER A 81 14.36 4.96 -3.85
C SER A 81 15.61 4.31 -4.43
N PHE A 82 16.28 3.54 -3.60
CA PHE A 82 17.30 2.60 -4.06
C PHE A 82 16.75 1.19 -4.10
N THR A 83 16.93 0.47 -5.20
CA THR A 83 16.68 -0.97 -5.24
C THR A 83 17.98 -1.72 -5.00
N THR A 84 18.02 -2.54 -3.96
CA THR A 84 19.14 -3.45 -3.67
C THR A 84 18.71 -4.90 -3.79
N LEU A 85 19.64 -5.79 -4.13
CA LEU A 85 19.38 -7.23 -4.28
C LEU A 85 19.86 -7.97 -3.03
N ILE A 86 18.95 -8.68 -2.36
CA ILE A 86 19.28 -9.55 -1.23
C ILE A 86 19.26 -11.02 -1.68
N PRO A 87 20.35 -11.79 -1.50
CA PRO A 87 20.36 -13.22 -1.77
C PRO A 87 19.27 -13.97 -1.02
N LYS A 88 18.63 -14.96 -1.66
CA LYS A 88 17.66 -15.88 -1.05
C LYS A 88 18.33 -17.08 -0.38
N ASN A 89 19.54 -17.42 -0.82
CA ASN A 89 20.33 -18.57 -0.40
C ASN A 89 21.82 -18.18 -0.38
N ASP A 90 22.66 -19.05 0.19
CA ASP A 90 24.09 -18.76 0.39
C ASP A 90 24.89 -18.71 -0.92
N ASN A 91 24.42 -19.42 -1.95
CA ASN A 91 25.07 -19.52 -3.25
C ASN A 91 24.09 -19.14 -4.37
N PRO A 92 23.77 -17.83 -4.51
CA PRO A 92 22.89 -17.38 -5.57
C PRO A 92 23.61 -17.50 -6.92
N ILE A 93 22.98 -18.19 -7.88
CA ILE A 93 23.57 -18.44 -9.22
C ILE A 93 22.87 -17.56 -10.26
N GLY A 94 21.56 -17.36 -10.12
CA GLY A 94 20.75 -16.58 -11.06
C GLY A 94 20.05 -15.38 -10.42
N LEU A 95 19.54 -14.47 -11.24
CA LEU A 95 18.75 -13.31 -10.79
C LEU A 95 17.53 -13.71 -9.95
N ASN A 96 16.94 -14.87 -10.23
CA ASN A 96 15.81 -15.42 -9.47
C ASN A 96 16.19 -15.82 -8.03
N ASP A 97 17.48 -15.98 -7.73
CA ASP A 97 17.98 -16.22 -6.37
C ASP A 97 18.10 -14.94 -5.55
N TYR A 98 17.75 -13.78 -6.11
CA TYR A 98 17.73 -12.52 -5.39
C TYR A 98 16.31 -12.02 -5.13
N ARG A 99 16.16 -11.27 -4.05
CA ARG A 99 14.97 -10.48 -3.73
C ARG A 99 15.32 -9.01 -3.95
N PRO A 100 14.68 -8.32 -4.91
CA PRO A 100 14.78 -6.86 -4.96
C PRO A 100 14.09 -6.28 -3.72
N ILE A 101 14.76 -5.34 -3.05
CA ILE A 101 14.21 -4.55 -1.94
C ILE A 101 14.40 -3.08 -2.27
N SER A 102 13.30 -2.33 -2.20
CA SER A 102 13.31 -0.87 -2.35
C SER A 102 13.53 -0.18 -1.01
N LEU A 103 14.62 0.58 -0.93
CA LEU A 103 14.96 1.51 0.14
C LEU A 103 14.31 2.86 -0.18
N ILE A 104 13.07 3.01 0.30
CA ILE A 104 12.25 4.20 0.13
C ILE A 104 12.55 5.25 1.22
N GLY A 105 12.31 6.53 0.91
CA GLY A 105 12.47 7.66 1.83
C GLY A 105 11.66 7.53 3.12
N GLU A 106 12.22 8.02 4.23
CA GLU A 106 11.56 7.93 5.54
C GLU A 106 10.27 8.77 5.61
N PHE A 107 10.24 9.94 4.95
CA PHE A 107 9.01 10.72 4.81
C PHE A 107 7.90 9.91 4.12
N TYR A 108 8.24 9.22 3.03
CA TYR A 108 7.27 8.38 2.32
C TYR A 108 6.79 7.19 3.17
N LYS A 109 7.66 6.57 3.99
CA LYS A 109 7.28 5.52 4.95
C LYS A 109 6.30 6.04 6.00
N ILE A 110 6.57 7.21 6.57
CA ILE A 110 5.70 7.84 7.56
C ILE A 110 4.34 8.14 6.92
N LEU A 111 4.32 8.79 5.76
CA LEU A 111 3.09 9.07 5.01
C LEU A 111 2.30 7.79 4.71
N SER A 112 2.95 6.75 4.21
CA SER A 112 2.31 5.46 3.92
C SER A 112 1.67 4.82 5.16
N LYS A 113 2.28 4.97 6.34
CA LYS A 113 1.70 4.48 7.60
C LYS A 113 0.53 5.32 8.08
N VAL A 114 0.63 6.64 7.93
CA VAL A 114 -0.46 7.56 8.23
C VAL A 114 -1.66 7.25 7.32
N PHE A 115 -1.44 6.94 6.05
CA PHE A 115 -2.48 6.50 5.12
C PHE A 115 -3.05 5.12 5.49
N GLY A 116 -2.20 4.12 5.73
CA GLY A 116 -2.65 2.76 6.07
C GLY A 116 -3.25 2.60 7.46
N GLY A 117 -2.98 3.54 8.37
CA GLY A 117 -3.64 3.64 9.67
C GLY A 117 -5.07 4.16 9.58
N LYS A 118 -5.43 4.77 8.44
CA LYS A 118 -6.81 5.09 8.15
C LYS A 118 -7.55 3.86 7.64
N ASP A 119 -7.14 3.22 6.56
CA ASP A 119 -7.92 2.15 5.92
C ASP A 119 -8.64 1.14 6.86
N GLU A 120 -9.96 0.97 6.66
CA GLU A 120 -10.76 0.05 7.45
C GLU A 120 -10.47 -1.40 7.02
N LYS A 121 -10.10 -2.22 7.99
CA LYS A 121 -9.64 -3.57 7.72
C LYS A 121 -10.80 -4.56 7.67
N GLY A 122 -11.05 -5.11 6.49
CA GLY A 122 -12.08 -6.12 6.29
C GLY A 122 -11.89 -7.36 7.19
N GLU A 123 -12.99 -7.97 7.63
CA GLU A 123 -12.98 -9.16 8.49
C GLU A 123 -12.24 -10.35 7.87
N THR A 124 -12.24 -10.44 6.54
CA THR A 124 -11.65 -11.56 5.79
C THR A 124 -10.18 -11.33 5.39
N GLN A 125 -9.62 -10.14 5.65
CA GLN A 125 -8.22 -9.83 5.34
C GLN A 125 -7.27 -10.44 6.38
N THR A 126 -6.62 -11.57 6.10
CA THR A 126 -5.85 -12.30 7.12
C THR A 126 -4.39 -11.90 7.23
N THR A 127 -3.86 -11.14 6.27
CA THR A 127 -2.45 -10.72 6.20
C THR A 127 -2.29 -9.22 6.39
N PHE A 128 -1.13 -8.79 6.91
CA PHE A 128 -0.79 -7.37 7.16
C PHE A 128 -1.67 -6.65 8.21
N ILE A 129 -2.37 -7.42 9.05
CA ILE A 129 -3.15 -6.91 10.18
C ILE A 129 -2.50 -7.37 11.48
N LYS A 130 -2.23 -6.41 12.37
CA LYS A 130 -1.72 -6.70 13.71
C LYS A 130 -2.71 -7.61 14.45
N GLY A 131 -2.21 -8.71 15.00
CA GLY A 131 -3.02 -9.68 15.75
C GLY A 131 -3.70 -10.76 14.90
N ARG A 132 -3.50 -10.78 13.58
CA ARG A 132 -3.90 -11.91 12.72
C ARG A 132 -2.69 -12.75 12.33
N HIS A 133 -2.83 -14.06 12.36
CA HIS A 133 -1.76 -15.00 12.06
C HIS A 133 -1.81 -15.44 10.59
N ILE A 134 -0.64 -15.72 10.01
CA ILE A 134 -0.55 -16.22 8.63
C ILE A 134 -1.38 -17.50 8.40
N LEU A 135 -1.55 -18.32 9.45
CA LEU A 135 -2.35 -19.53 9.43
C LEU A 135 -3.86 -19.26 9.31
N ASP A 136 -4.34 -18.11 9.79
CA ASP A 136 -5.74 -17.71 9.60
C ASP A 136 -6.08 -17.58 8.12
N GLY A 137 -5.11 -17.10 7.32
CA GLY A 137 -5.23 -17.01 5.87
C GLY A 137 -5.38 -18.36 5.19
N VAL A 138 -4.63 -19.38 5.65
CA VAL A 138 -4.75 -20.74 5.13
C VAL A 138 -6.16 -21.30 5.37
N LEU A 139 -6.72 -21.06 6.55
CA LEU A 139 -8.08 -21.50 6.88
C LEU A 139 -9.14 -20.80 6.01
N VAL A 140 -9.01 -19.49 5.80
CA VAL A 140 -9.92 -18.72 4.94
C VAL A 140 -9.85 -19.21 3.48
N VAL A 141 -8.64 -19.46 2.96
CA VAL A 141 -8.45 -19.99 1.60
C VAL A 141 -9.07 -21.38 1.47
N ASN A 142 -8.83 -22.29 2.43
CA ASN A 142 -9.39 -23.63 2.40
C ASN A 142 -10.92 -23.62 2.35
N LYS A 143 -11.57 -22.83 3.23
CA LYS A 143 -13.03 -22.65 3.23
C LYS A 143 -13.53 -22.05 1.92
N THR A 144 -12.79 -21.08 1.36
CA THR A 144 -13.14 -20.45 0.09
C THR A 144 -13.09 -21.45 -1.07
N VAL A 145 -12.07 -22.29 -1.12
CA VAL A 145 -11.94 -23.36 -2.13
C VAL A 145 -13.06 -24.37 -2.02
N GLU A 146 -13.39 -24.83 -0.81
CA GLU A 146 -14.53 -25.73 -0.57
C GLU A 146 -15.85 -25.11 -1.05
N PHE A 147 -16.09 -23.83 -0.69
CA PHE A 147 -17.28 -23.11 -1.13
C PHE A 147 -17.36 -22.98 -2.66
N ILE A 148 -16.26 -22.64 -3.33
CA ILE A 148 -16.20 -22.52 -4.80
C ILE A 148 -16.51 -23.86 -5.46
N ARG A 149 -15.94 -24.96 -4.94
CA ARG A 149 -16.21 -26.32 -5.45
C ARG A 149 -17.67 -26.72 -5.28
N GLY A 150 -18.28 -26.43 -4.13
CA GLY A 150 -19.69 -26.74 -3.86
C GLY A 150 -20.68 -25.85 -4.62
N SER A 151 -20.32 -24.59 -4.88
CA SER A 151 -21.20 -23.59 -5.50
C SER A 151 -21.06 -23.47 -7.03
N LYS A 152 -20.14 -24.23 -7.65
CA LYS A 152 -19.77 -24.13 -9.08
C LYS A 152 -19.43 -22.71 -9.54
N LYS A 153 -18.98 -21.85 -8.62
CA LYS A 153 -18.50 -20.50 -8.93
C LYS A 153 -17.04 -20.57 -9.41
N LYS A 154 -16.54 -19.48 -9.98
CA LYS A 154 -15.12 -19.32 -10.34
C LYS A 154 -14.42 -18.48 -9.28
N GLY A 155 -13.18 -18.84 -8.95
CA GLY A 155 -12.28 -18.05 -8.11
C GLY A 155 -11.23 -17.34 -8.96
N LEU A 156 -10.68 -16.25 -8.44
CA LEU A 156 -9.53 -15.56 -9.01
C LEU A 156 -8.34 -15.70 -8.05
N VAL A 157 -7.18 -16.01 -8.59
CA VAL A 157 -5.91 -16.04 -7.88
C VAL A 157 -4.94 -15.18 -8.68
N PHE A 158 -4.34 -14.19 -8.02
CA PHE A 158 -3.36 -13.31 -8.63
C PHE A 158 -1.96 -13.75 -8.24
N GLU A 159 -1.14 -14.09 -9.23
CA GLU A 159 0.30 -14.25 -9.01
C GLU A 159 0.95 -12.86 -8.97
N LYS A 160 1.70 -12.57 -7.90
CA LYS A 160 2.44 -11.31 -7.72
C LYS A 160 1.59 -10.07 -8.00
N ALA A 161 0.48 -9.94 -7.26
CA ALA A 161 -0.50 -8.86 -7.48
C ALA A 161 0.16 -7.47 -7.56
N TYR A 162 1.15 -7.18 -6.72
CA TYR A 162 1.85 -5.88 -6.73
C TYR A 162 2.70 -5.62 -7.98
N ASP A 163 3.25 -6.67 -8.62
CA ASP A 163 4.11 -6.52 -9.80
C ASP A 163 3.29 -6.32 -11.09
N ASN A 164 1.99 -6.63 -11.04
CA ASN A 164 1.10 -6.68 -12.21
C ASN A 164 -0.07 -5.67 -12.14
N VAL A 165 -0.10 -4.79 -11.13
CA VAL A 165 -1.17 -3.79 -11.00
C VAL A 165 -0.93 -2.65 -11.98
N ASP A 166 -1.89 -2.43 -12.89
CA ASP A 166 -1.95 -1.25 -13.73
C ASP A 166 -2.40 -0.03 -12.90
N SER A 167 -1.59 1.03 -12.89
CA SER A 167 -1.84 2.24 -12.10
C SER A 167 -3.14 2.95 -12.50
N LYS A 168 -3.47 2.94 -13.79
CA LYS A 168 -4.71 3.51 -14.31
C LYS A 168 -5.92 2.72 -13.81
N PHE A 169 -5.89 1.39 -13.92
CA PHE A 169 -6.91 0.51 -13.39
C PHE A 169 -7.12 0.69 -11.89
N LEU A 170 -6.03 0.80 -11.11
CA LEU A 170 -6.11 1.04 -9.67
C LEU A 170 -6.79 2.37 -9.35
N THR A 171 -6.38 3.45 -10.01
CA THR A 171 -6.94 4.79 -9.77
C THR A 171 -8.41 4.90 -10.21
N GLU A 172 -8.79 4.27 -11.32
CA GLU A 172 -10.18 4.16 -11.77
C GLU A 172 -11.03 3.31 -10.81
N THR A 173 -10.47 2.22 -10.28
CA THR A 173 -11.14 1.36 -9.29
C THR A 173 -11.40 2.12 -8.00
N LEU A 174 -10.39 2.82 -7.46
CA LEU A 174 -10.56 3.65 -6.26
C LEU A 174 -11.65 4.71 -6.46
N SER A 175 -11.64 5.41 -7.60
CA SER A 175 -12.68 6.40 -7.90
C SER A 175 -14.08 5.76 -7.97
N THR A 176 -14.20 4.59 -8.58
CA THR A 176 -15.47 3.84 -8.68
C THR A 176 -15.97 3.35 -7.32
N MET A 177 -15.06 2.96 -6.42
CA MET A 177 -15.37 2.59 -5.03
C MET A 177 -15.79 3.79 -4.16
N GLY A 178 -15.75 5.02 -4.69
CA GLY A 178 -16.20 6.21 -4.00
C GLY A 178 -15.10 6.95 -3.24
N PHE A 179 -13.83 6.59 -3.43
CA PHE A 179 -12.71 7.35 -2.89
C PHE A 179 -12.72 8.76 -3.47
N GLY A 180 -12.57 9.77 -2.60
CA GLY A 180 -12.60 11.15 -3.03
C GLY A 180 -11.40 11.50 -3.94
N SER A 181 -11.56 12.54 -4.74
CA SER A 181 -10.59 12.92 -5.77
C SER A 181 -9.23 13.28 -5.19
N LYS A 182 -9.18 13.81 -3.97
CA LYS A 182 -7.95 14.15 -3.27
C LYS A 182 -7.17 12.89 -2.90
N TRP A 183 -7.85 11.87 -2.37
CA TRP A 183 -7.23 10.58 -2.07
C TRP A 183 -6.72 9.89 -3.33
N CYS A 184 -7.54 9.81 -4.37
CA CYS A 184 -7.15 9.22 -5.65
C CYS A 184 -5.93 9.94 -6.23
N ASN A 185 -5.88 11.27 -6.14
CA ASN A 185 -4.74 12.05 -6.62
C ASN A 185 -3.46 11.79 -5.80
N TRP A 186 -3.57 11.60 -4.48
CA TRP A 186 -2.42 11.22 -3.65
C TRP A 186 -1.86 9.86 -4.04
N VAL A 187 -2.71 8.85 -4.21
CA VAL A 187 -2.29 7.51 -4.67
C VAL A 187 -1.65 7.63 -6.05
N LYS A 188 -2.30 8.29 -7.00
CA LYS A 188 -1.76 8.52 -8.35
C LYS A 188 -0.38 9.18 -8.31
N THR A 189 -0.25 10.30 -7.59
CA THR A 189 1.02 11.04 -7.47
C THR A 189 2.10 10.16 -6.83
N SER A 190 1.74 9.31 -5.85
CA SER A 190 2.70 8.38 -5.22
C SER A 190 3.22 7.30 -6.17
N LEU A 191 2.43 6.91 -7.17
CA LEU A 191 2.85 5.90 -8.16
C LEU A 191 3.67 6.54 -9.27
N GLU A 192 3.30 7.74 -9.72
CA GLU A 192 3.95 8.44 -10.84
C GLU A 192 5.26 9.16 -10.44
N SER A 193 5.43 9.49 -9.17
CA SER A 193 6.62 10.24 -8.69
C SER A 193 7.83 9.38 -8.35
N VAL A 194 7.77 8.05 -8.56
CA VAL A 194 8.84 7.12 -8.18
C VAL A 194 10.01 7.24 -9.15
N ASN A 195 11.14 7.72 -8.66
CA ASN A 195 12.45 7.59 -9.29
C ASN A 195 13.29 6.56 -8.53
N THR A 196 13.97 5.68 -9.27
CA THR A 196 14.71 4.57 -8.68
C THR A 196 16.09 4.44 -9.27
N SER A 197 17.08 4.13 -8.44
CA SER A 197 18.41 3.66 -8.87
C SER A 197 18.68 2.28 -8.30
N VAL A 198 19.40 1.42 -9.02
CA VAL A 198 19.84 0.13 -8.50
C VAL A 198 21.17 0.32 -7.77
N LEU A 199 21.32 -0.27 -6.58
CA LEU A 199 22.60 -0.34 -5.90
C LEU A 199 23.39 -1.55 -6.41
N VAL A 200 24.48 -1.28 -7.13
CA VAL A 200 25.46 -2.30 -7.53
C VAL A 200 26.67 -2.14 -6.62
N THR A 201 26.93 -3.16 -5.80
CA THR A 201 28.05 -3.16 -4.83
C THR A 201 28.07 -1.91 -3.91
N GLY A 202 26.88 -1.40 -3.56
CA GLY A 202 26.74 -0.21 -2.71
C GLY A 202 26.78 1.14 -3.45
N SER A 203 27.02 1.15 -4.75
CA SER A 203 27.00 2.38 -5.57
C SER A 203 25.72 2.46 -6.42
N PRO A 204 25.06 3.63 -6.48
CA PRO A 204 23.85 3.79 -7.28
C PRO A 204 24.15 3.86 -8.79
N THR A 205 23.32 3.20 -9.58
CA THR A 205 23.25 3.40 -11.04
C THR A 205 22.60 4.74 -11.39
N LYS A 206 22.48 5.04 -12.69
CA LYS A 206 21.62 6.12 -13.17
C LYS A 206 20.16 5.88 -12.77
N GLU A 207 19.46 6.95 -12.41
CA GLU A 207 18.03 6.92 -12.10
C GLU A 207 17.19 6.52 -13.33
N PHE A 208 16.14 5.75 -13.08
CA PHE A 208 15.10 5.43 -14.04
C PHE A 208 13.72 5.66 -13.42
N TYR A 209 12.74 5.94 -14.28
CA TYR A 209 11.36 6.25 -13.90
C TYR A 209 10.46 5.05 -14.17
N HIS A 210 9.47 4.84 -13.31
CA HIS A 210 8.41 3.85 -13.53
C HIS A 210 7.33 4.53 -14.39
N GLY A 211 7.15 4.05 -15.62
CA GLY A 211 6.12 4.53 -16.55
C GLY A 211 4.80 3.81 -16.41
#